data_AF-A0A452ZLM7-F1
#
_entry.id   AF-A0A452ZLM7-F1
#
_cell.length_a   1.000
_cell.length_b   1.000
_cell.length_c   1.000
_cell.angle_alpha   90.00
_cell.angle_beta   90.00
_cell.angle_gamma   90.00
#
_symmetry.space_group_name_H-M   'P 1'
#
loop_
_entity.id
_entity.type
_entity.pdbx_description
1 polymer ?
#
loop_
_entity_poly.entity_id
_entity_poly.type
_entity_poly.pdbx_seq_one_letter_code
_entity_poly.pdbx_strand_id
1 'polypeptide(L)'
;YQTTGRPTTKNDVYSFGVVLLVLVTGKPPTLHNPQGIGIIEWVQQRLAKGNIEGVVDVRMHGDHDVNSMWKAADIALKCTAQASSRRPNMTDVVLQLQECLKLEEDHAGGEANSSFYTGICSNDQNLRYDAYPTDQFTNVSQSSTRFEMEHNFGRVPTMDNGPAAR
;
A
#
# COMPACT_ATOMS: atom_id res chain seq x y z
N TYR A 1 -11.78 12.86 7.19
CA TYR A 1 -10.41 13.39 7.35
C TYR A 1 -10.34 14.15 8.67
N GLN A 2 -9.44 13.77 9.58
CA GLN A 2 -9.28 14.44 10.88
C GLN A 2 -8.53 15.77 10.69
N THR A 3 -9.02 16.82 11.35
CA THR A 3 -8.70 18.26 11.20
C THR A 3 -7.26 18.66 11.55
N THR A 4 -6.34 17.73 11.82
CA THR A 4 -5.00 18.03 12.37
C THR A 4 -3.88 18.10 11.34
N GLY A 5 -4.14 17.84 10.05
CA GLY A 5 -3.15 17.99 8.97
C GLY A 5 -1.89 17.11 9.09
N ARG A 6 -1.82 16.22 10.09
CA ARG A 6 -0.69 15.32 10.29
C ARG A 6 -0.91 14.02 9.52
N PRO A 7 -0.01 13.65 8.58
CA PRO A 7 -0.02 12.32 8.00
C PRO A 7 0.20 11.30 9.13
N THR A 8 -0.62 10.27 9.14
CA THR A 8 -0.52 9.14 10.07
C THR A 8 -0.53 7.88 9.22
N THR A 9 0.13 6.82 9.69
CA THR A 9 0.12 5.52 9.00
C THR A 9 -1.31 5.05 8.69
N LYS A 10 -2.29 5.37 9.54
CA LYS A 10 -3.71 5.03 9.31
C LYS A 10 -4.40 5.92 8.27
N ASN A 11 -3.93 7.15 8.03
CA ASN A 11 -4.41 7.97 6.92
C ASN A 11 -3.82 7.47 5.59
N ASP A 12 -2.59 6.97 5.59
CA ASP A 12 -2.00 6.35 4.40
C ASP A 12 -2.77 5.09 4.01
N VAL A 13 -3.13 4.24 5.00
CA VAL A 13 -4.02 3.08 4.80
C VAL A 13 -5.37 3.49 4.20
N TYR A 14 -5.96 4.59 4.67
CA TYR A 14 -7.22 5.09 4.13
C TYR A 14 -7.08 5.50 2.66
N SER A 15 -6.06 6.31 2.35
CA SER A 15 -5.79 6.77 0.99
C SER A 15 -5.50 5.60 0.06
N PHE A 16 -4.73 4.60 0.52
CA PHE A 16 -4.53 3.35 -0.19
C PHE A 16 -5.85 2.62 -0.46
N GLY A 17 -6.73 2.50 0.54
CA GLY A 17 -8.05 1.89 0.37
C GLY A 17 -8.91 2.57 -0.70
N VAL A 18 -8.88 3.91 -0.76
CA VAL A 18 -9.57 4.65 -1.83
C VAL A 18 -8.99 4.33 -3.21
N VAL A 19 -7.65 4.30 -3.33
CA VAL A 19 -6.99 3.93 -4.59
C VAL A 19 -7.33 2.50 -4.99
N LEU A 20 -7.36 1.56 -4.05
CA LEU A 20 -7.73 0.18 -4.32
C LEU A 20 -9.17 0.07 -4.82
N LEU A 21 -10.12 0.82 -4.25
CA LEU A 21 -11.49 0.90 -4.77
C LEU A 21 -11.53 1.47 -6.20
N VAL A 22 -10.74 2.49 -6.51
CA VAL A 22 -10.65 3.06 -7.86
C VAL A 22 -10.14 2.02 -8.86
N LEU A 23 -9.13 1.22 -8.46
CA LEU A 23 -8.57 0.16 -9.30
C LEU A 23 -9.55 -0.98 -9.54
N VAL A 24 -10.23 -1.46 -8.49
CA VAL A 24 -11.21 -2.56 -8.61
C VAL A 24 -12.41 -2.12 -9.46
N THR A 25 -12.87 -0.88 -9.31
CA THR A 25 -14.11 -0.42 -9.96
C THR A 25 -13.90 0.25 -11.31
N GLY A 26 -12.69 0.72 -11.61
CA GLY A 26 -12.41 1.57 -12.77
C GLY A 26 -13.10 2.94 -12.71
N LYS A 27 -13.58 3.37 -11.54
CA LYS A 27 -14.35 4.62 -11.36
C LYS A 27 -13.57 5.67 -10.58
N PRO A 28 -13.81 6.97 -10.84
CA PRO A 28 -13.21 8.04 -10.04
C PRO A 28 -13.69 7.97 -8.58
N PRO A 29 -12.88 8.43 -7.61
CA PRO A 29 -13.22 8.38 -6.19
C PRO A 29 -14.44 9.23 -5.82
N THR A 30 -14.68 10.30 -6.58
CA THR A 30 -15.90 11.11 -6.51
C THR A 30 -16.79 10.73 -7.69
N LEU A 31 -17.90 10.06 -7.40
CA LEU A 31 -18.88 9.71 -8.42
C LEU A 31 -19.79 10.91 -8.68
N HIS A 32 -19.92 11.32 -9.94
CA HIS A 32 -20.87 12.35 -10.35
C HIS A 32 -22.25 11.70 -10.57
N ASN A 33 -22.87 11.21 -9.50
CA ASN A 33 -24.21 10.62 -9.53
C ASN A 33 -25.26 11.60 -8.97
N PRO A 34 -26.55 11.47 -9.36
CA PRO A 34 -27.62 12.35 -8.89
C PRO A 34 -27.83 12.32 -7.37
N GLN A 35 -27.31 11.29 -6.71
CA GLN A 35 -27.46 11.05 -5.27
C GLN A 35 -26.29 11.63 -4.45
N GLY A 36 -25.23 12.14 -5.10
CA GLY A 36 -24.02 12.63 -4.45
C GLY A 36 -23.22 11.57 -3.68
N ILE A 37 -23.46 10.28 -3.95
CA ILE A 37 -22.88 9.16 -3.19
C ILE A 37 -21.41 8.96 -3.58
N GLY A 38 -20.51 8.92 -2.61
CA GLY A 38 -19.08 8.63 -2.83
C GLY A 38 -18.81 7.17 -3.20
N ILE A 39 -17.63 6.88 -3.77
CA ILE A 39 -17.25 5.53 -4.21
C ILE A 39 -17.41 4.47 -3.11
N ILE A 40 -17.07 4.82 -1.85
CA ILE A 40 -17.10 3.90 -0.71
C ILE A 40 -18.53 3.40 -0.45
N GLU A 41 -19.49 4.31 -0.32
CA GLU A 41 -20.89 3.97 -0.05
C GLU A 41 -21.52 3.23 -1.23
N TRP A 42 -21.18 3.64 -2.47
CA TRP A 42 -21.64 2.93 -3.67
C TRP A 42 -21.19 1.46 -3.70
N VAL A 43 -19.92 1.19 -3.37
CA VAL A 43 -19.40 -0.19 -3.29
C VAL A 43 -20.09 -0.96 -2.17
N GLN A 44 -20.23 -0.37 -0.97
CA GLN A 44 -20.90 -1.01 0.16
C GLN A 44 -22.33 -1.46 -0.18
N GLN A 45 -23.11 -0.60 -0.83
CA GLN A 45 -24.49 -0.94 -1.22
C GLN A 45 -24.56 -2.08 -2.24
N ARG A 46 -23.57 -2.20 -3.14
CA ARG A 46 -23.53 -3.28 -4.13
C ARG A 46 -23.07 -4.61 -3.54
N LEU A 47 -22.04 -4.59 -2.69
CA LEU A 47 -21.60 -5.79 -1.97
C LEU A 47 -22.69 -6.32 -1.04
N ALA A 48 -23.41 -5.43 -0.33
CA ALA A 48 -24.55 -5.84 0.51
C ALA A 48 -25.68 -6.54 -0.27
N LYS A 49 -25.76 -6.32 -1.59
CA LYS A 49 -26.72 -6.98 -2.48
C LYS A 49 -26.17 -8.23 -3.17
N GLY A 50 -24.95 -8.66 -2.85
CA GLY A 50 -24.32 -9.80 -3.52
C GLY A 50 -23.81 -9.50 -4.94
N ASN A 51 -23.75 -8.23 -5.35
CA ASN A 51 -23.47 -7.85 -6.75
C ASN A 51 -22.05 -7.36 -6.94
N ILE A 52 -21.08 -8.28 -6.92
CA ILE A 52 -19.66 -7.99 -7.15
C ILE A 52 -19.35 -7.69 -8.61
N GLU A 53 -19.98 -8.39 -9.55
CA GLU A 53 -19.88 -8.13 -11.00
C GLU A 53 -20.22 -6.67 -11.36
N GLY A 54 -21.20 -6.09 -10.65
CA GLY A 54 -21.57 -4.70 -10.81
C GLY A 54 -20.64 -3.69 -10.12
N VAL A 55 -19.67 -4.15 -9.34
CA VAL A 55 -18.62 -3.34 -8.69
C VAL A 55 -17.37 -3.34 -9.56
N VAL A 56 -16.97 -4.49 -10.09
CA VAL A 56 -15.72 -4.68 -10.85
C VAL A 56 -15.72 -3.84 -12.14
N ASP A 57 -14.52 -3.40 -12.55
CA ASP A 57 -14.33 -2.66 -13.81
C ASP A 57 -14.76 -3.52 -15.01
N VAL A 58 -15.69 -3.00 -15.79
CA VAL A 58 -16.18 -3.62 -17.04
C VAL A 58 -15.04 -3.92 -18.04
N ARG A 59 -13.93 -3.18 -17.95
CA ARG A 59 -12.74 -3.37 -18.78
C ARG A 59 -11.95 -4.63 -18.45
N MET A 60 -12.24 -5.29 -17.33
CA MET A 60 -11.67 -6.60 -17.01
C MET A 60 -12.33 -7.75 -17.78
N HIS A 61 -13.44 -7.51 -18.50
CA HIS A 61 -14.10 -8.48 -19.39
C HIS A 61 -14.40 -9.87 -18.76
N GLY A 62 -14.51 -9.95 -17.43
CA GLY A 62 -14.73 -11.22 -16.72
C GLY A 62 -13.48 -12.10 -16.57
N ASP A 63 -12.29 -11.59 -16.90
CA ASP A 63 -10.99 -12.27 -16.70
C ASP A 63 -10.48 -12.02 -15.28
N HIS A 64 -11.23 -12.54 -14.30
CA HIS A 64 -10.88 -12.45 -12.89
C HIS A 64 -11.64 -13.49 -12.06
N ASP A 65 -11.06 -13.88 -10.92
CA ASP A 65 -11.76 -14.67 -9.92
C ASP A 65 -12.70 -13.82 -9.07
N VAL A 66 -13.95 -14.27 -8.97
CA VAL A 66 -15.02 -13.58 -8.23
C VAL A 66 -14.69 -13.48 -6.73
N ASN A 67 -14.06 -14.50 -6.14
CA ASN A 67 -13.72 -14.51 -4.72
C ASN A 67 -12.55 -13.57 -4.44
N SER A 68 -11.55 -13.55 -5.31
CA SER A 68 -10.45 -12.59 -5.28
C SER A 68 -10.96 -11.16 -5.34
N MET A 69 -11.83 -10.82 -6.30
CA MET A 69 -12.41 -9.48 -6.41
C MET A 69 -13.26 -9.11 -5.21
N TRP A 70 -14.06 -10.05 -4.71
CA TRP A 70 -14.85 -9.84 -3.48
C TRP A 70 -13.95 -9.51 -2.30
N LYS A 71 -12.88 -10.29 -2.12
CA LYS A 71 -11.91 -10.11 -1.04
C LYS A 71 -11.15 -8.79 -1.18
N ALA A 72 -10.71 -8.42 -2.38
CA ALA A 72 -10.04 -7.15 -2.66
C ALA A 72 -10.94 -5.95 -2.32
N ALA A 73 -12.23 -6.01 -2.71
CA ALA A 73 -13.19 -4.96 -2.40
C ALA A 73 -13.45 -4.86 -0.88
N ASP A 74 -13.55 -5.98 -0.16
CA ASP A 74 -13.72 -5.99 1.30
C ASP A 74 -12.50 -5.42 2.03
N ILE A 75 -11.28 -5.78 1.62
CA ILE A 75 -10.03 -5.19 2.14
C ILE A 75 -10.06 -3.67 1.96
N ALA A 76 -10.43 -3.20 0.77
CA ALA A 76 -10.50 -1.77 0.46
C ALA A 76 -11.53 -1.03 1.33
N LEU A 77 -12.68 -1.65 1.61
CA LEU A 77 -13.69 -1.10 2.53
C LEU A 77 -13.19 -1.04 3.98
N LYS A 78 -12.48 -2.06 4.45
CA LYS A 78 -11.85 -2.05 5.79
C LYS A 78 -10.80 -0.94 5.90
N CYS A 79 -9.99 -0.74 4.86
CA CYS A 79 -9.01 0.35 4.79
C CYS A 79 -9.65 1.74 4.84
N THR A 80 -10.83 1.89 4.22
CA THR A 80 -11.58 3.16 4.16
C THR A 80 -12.54 3.37 5.34
N ALA A 81 -12.44 2.56 6.40
CA ALA A 81 -13.26 2.73 7.60
C ALA A 81 -13.11 4.13 8.21
N GLN A 82 -14.24 4.71 8.65
CA GLN A 82 -14.26 6.05 9.26
C GLN A 82 -13.44 6.11 10.55
N ALA A 83 -13.53 5.07 11.39
CA ALA A 83 -12.71 4.92 12.58
C ALA A 83 -11.33 4.36 12.21
N SER A 84 -10.26 5.11 12.50
CA SER A 84 -8.87 4.71 12.22
C SER A 84 -8.45 3.42 12.94
N SER A 85 -9.03 3.13 14.10
CA SER A 85 -8.80 1.90 14.86
C SER A 85 -9.36 0.64 14.17
N ARG A 86 -10.35 0.79 13.28
CA ARG A 86 -10.93 -0.32 12.51
C ARG A 86 -10.17 -0.60 11.21
N ARG A 87 -9.24 0.27 10.83
CA ARG A 87 -8.41 0.08 9.64
C ARG A 87 -7.31 -0.93 9.97
N PRO A 88 -7.01 -1.89 9.07
CA PRO A 88 -5.92 -2.84 9.24
C PRO A 88 -4.54 -2.14 9.25
N ASN A 89 -3.48 -2.88 9.59
CA ASN A 89 -2.12 -2.41 9.34
C ASN A 89 -1.72 -2.70 7.90
N MET A 90 -0.77 -1.94 7.34
CA MET A 90 -0.33 -2.16 5.95
C MET A 90 0.22 -3.57 5.73
N THR A 91 0.87 -4.17 6.73
CA THR A 91 1.31 -5.57 6.67
C THR A 91 0.14 -6.53 6.46
N ASP A 92 -0.96 -6.36 7.21
CA ASP A 92 -2.15 -7.20 7.09
C ASP A 92 -2.85 -7.00 5.73
N VAL A 93 -2.81 -5.78 5.21
CA VAL A 93 -3.35 -5.46 3.88
C VAL A 93 -2.57 -6.22 2.81
N VAL A 94 -1.24 -6.17 2.85
CA VAL A 94 -0.38 -6.88 1.89
C VAL A 94 -0.61 -8.40 1.97
N LEU A 95 -0.64 -8.97 3.18
CA LEU A 95 -0.88 -10.41 3.37
C LEU A 95 -2.23 -10.85 2.76
N GLN A 96 -3.29 -10.07 2.98
CA GLN A 96 -4.60 -10.39 2.41
C GLN A 96 -4.66 -10.21 0.90
N LEU A 97 -3.95 -9.23 0.34
CA LEU A 97 -3.87 -9.05 -1.12
C LEU A 97 -3.05 -10.15 -1.80
N GLN A 98 -2.02 -10.68 -1.13
CA GLN A 98 -1.31 -11.88 -1.61
C GLN A 98 -2.22 -13.10 -1.67
N GLU A 99 -3.19 -13.21 -0.76
CA GLU A 99 -4.21 -14.26 -0.82
C GLU A 99 -5.19 -14.04 -1.98
N CYS A 100 -5.58 -12.79 -2.29
CA CYS A 100 -6.32 -12.49 -3.52
C CYS A 100 -5.58 -12.97 -4.77
N LEU A 101 -4.27 -12.71 -4.85
CA LEU A 101 -3.47 -13.13 -6.00
C LEU A 101 -3.46 -14.65 -6.19
N LYS A 102 -3.35 -15.41 -5.10
CA LYS A 102 -3.41 -16.89 -5.17
C LYS A 102 -4.75 -17.38 -5.72
N LEU A 103 -5.85 -16.73 -5.35
CA LEU A 103 -7.18 -17.07 -5.88
C LEU A 103 -7.29 -16.80 -7.39
N GLU A 104 -6.63 -15.77 -7.92
CA GLU A 104 -6.54 -15.51 -9.36
C GLU A 104 -5.69 -16.55 -10.09
N GLU A 105 -4.55 -16.96 -9.49
CA GLU A 105 -3.67 -17.97 -10.07
C GLU A 105 -4.36 -19.34 -10.17
N ASP A 106 -5.17 -19.69 -9.18
CA ASP A 106 -6.01 -20.90 -9.19
C ASP A 106 -7.09 -20.85 -10.30
N HIS A 107 -7.58 -19.65 -10.65
CA HIS A 107 -8.58 -19.44 -11.70
C HIS A 107 -7.99 -19.57 -13.12
N ALA A 108 -6.74 -19.14 -13.32
CA ALA A 108 -6.10 -19.08 -14.64
C ALA A 108 -5.66 -20.44 -15.22
N GLY A 109 -5.82 -21.55 -14.48
CA GLY A 109 -5.39 -22.88 -14.92
C GLY A 109 -3.88 -23.04 -14.80
N GLY A 110 -3.44 -23.72 -13.74
CA GLY A 110 -2.05 -23.76 -13.32
C GLY A 110 -1.07 -24.27 -14.38
N GLU A 111 -0.31 -23.35 -14.96
CA GLU A 111 1.07 -23.55 -15.44
C GLU A 111 1.86 -22.24 -15.30
N ALA A 112 2.22 -21.87 -14.08
CA ALA A 112 3.29 -20.90 -13.85
C ALA A 112 4.16 -21.38 -12.68
N ASN A 113 5.36 -21.88 -13.00
CA ASN A 113 6.43 -22.03 -12.05
C ASN A 113 6.81 -20.64 -11.51
N SER A 114 6.23 -20.23 -10.40
CA SER A 114 6.71 -19.07 -9.64
C SER A 114 6.92 -19.47 -8.19
N SER A 115 8.13 -19.96 -7.93
CA SER A 115 8.74 -20.18 -6.61
C SER A 115 9.05 -18.85 -5.90
N PHE A 116 8.17 -17.86 -6.00
CA PHE A 116 8.35 -16.56 -5.37
C PHE A 116 7.03 -16.21 -4.67
N TYR A 117 7.01 -16.29 -3.33
CA TYR A 117 5.90 -16.06 -2.37
C TYR A 117 5.18 -17.27 -1.72
N THR A 118 5.66 -18.51 -1.83
CA THR A 118 5.29 -19.54 -0.82
C THR A 118 6.16 -19.41 0.41
N GLY A 119 5.71 -18.56 1.33
CA GLY A 119 6.20 -18.57 2.70
C GLY A 119 5.45 -17.55 3.54
N ILE A 120 4.33 -17.94 4.14
CA ILE A 120 4.13 -17.94 5.61
C ILE A 120 3.13 -19.07 5.96
N CYS A 121 3.48 -19.75 7.04
CA CYS A 121 3.27 -21.12 7.45
C CYS A 121 1.95 -21.42 8.18
N SER A 122 1.44 -22.64 7.97
CA SER A 122 0.95 -23.48 9.07
C SER A 122 1.94 -24.63 9.24
N ASN A 123 2.64 -24.61 10.38
CA ASN A 123 3.46 -25.65 11.01
C ASN A 123 4.20 -26.68 10.13
N ASP A 124 5.49 -26.43 9.89
CA ASP A 124 6.53 -27.44 10.19
C ASP A 124 7.86 -26.75 10.54
N GLN A 125 8.61 -27.34 11.47
CA GLN A 125 9.79 -26.74 12.10
C GLN A 125 11.05 -26.91 11.25
N ASN A 126 11.47 -25.90 10.46
CA ASN A 126 12.89 -25.59 10.25
C ASN A 126 13.15 -24.42 9.28
N LEU A 127 14.33 -23.79 9.46
CA LEU A 127 15.03 -22.78 8.61
C LEU A 127 14.71 -21.31 8.97
N ARG A 128 15.52 -20.66 9.81
CA ARG A 128 16.87 -20.12 9.56
C ARG A 128 16.81 -18.87 8.67
N TYR A 129 16.72 -17.71 9.33
CA TYR A 129 16.98 -16.40 8.74
C TYR A 129 18.46 -16.33 8.39
N ASP A 130 18.80 -16.44 7.12
CA ASP A 130 20.13 -16.05 6.67
C ASP A 130 20.09 -15.34 5.32
N ALA A 131 20.72 -14.16 5.36
CA ALA A 131 21.45 -13.45 4.31
C ALA A 131 20.68 -12.93 3.08
N TYR A 132 20.50 -11.60 3.05
CA TYR A 132 20.52 -10.83 1.81
C TYR A 132 21.85 -11.09 1.06
N PRO A 133 21.85 -11.31 -0.26
CA PRO A 133 23.08 -11.26 -1.04
C PRO A 133 23.55 -9.80 -1.09
N THR A 134 24.60 -9.50 -0.33
CA THR A 134 25.41 -8.29 -0.53
C THR A 134 26.12 -8.43 -1.87
N ASP A 135 25.80 -7.57 -2.85
CA ASP A 135 26.59 -7.48 -4.08
C ASP A 135 28.04 -7.13 -3.74
N GLN A 136 28.93 -7.94 -4.28
CA GLN A 136 30.35 -8.00 -3.99
C GLN A 136 31.08 -6.87 -4.73
N PHE A 137 31.77 -6.02 -3.98
CA PHE A 137 32.72 -5.03 -4.49
C PHE A 137 33.77 -5.69 -5.39
N THR A 138 33.86 -5.28 -6.66
CA THR A 138 35.03 -5.53 -7.50
C THR A 138 36.13 -4.53 -7.15
N ASN A 139 37.27 -5.06 -6.73
CA ASN A 139 38.44 -4.28 -6.34
C ASN A 139 39.19 -3.83 -7.61
N VAL A 140 39.15 -2.53 -7.92
CA VAL A 140 40.15 -1.88 -8.77
C VAL A 140 40.90 -0.88 -7.89
N SER A 141 42.18 -1.16 -7.72
CA SER A 141 43.10 -0.36 -6.92
C SER A 141 43.29 1.05 -7.49
N GLN A 142 43.33 2.02 -6.56
CA GLN A 142 43.97 3.34 -6.61
C GLN A 142 43.57 4.30 -7.77
N SER A 143 42.78 5.33 -7.47
CA SER A 143 43.27 6.71 -7.25
C SER A 143 42.15 7.77 -7.16
N SER A 144 42.45 8.82 -6.39
CA SER A 144 41.69 10.02 -6.00
C SER A 144 40.87 10.71 -7.11
N THR A 145 39.66 11.20 -6.79
CA THR A 145 39.36 12.64 -6.71
C THR A 145 37.94 12.95 -6.23
N ARG A 146 37.92 13.84 -5.23
CA ARG A 146 36.85 14.67 -4.68
C ARG A 146 35.99 15.36 -5.76
N PHE A 147 34.66 15.30 -5.65
CA PHE A 147 33.77 16.33 -6.17
C PHE A 147 32.57 16.53 -5.24
N GLU A 148 32.49 17.74 -4.69
CA GLU A 148 31.53 18.22 -3.70
C GLU A 148 30.17 18.56 -4.35
N MET A 149 29.08 18.47 -3.58
CA MET A 149 27.83 19.14 -3.91
C MET A 149 27.32 19.84 -2.65
N GLU A 150 27.52 21.16 -2.63
CA GLU A 150 27.09 22.06 -1.55
C GLU A 150 25.56 22.17 -1.49
N HIS A 151 25.01 22.21 -0.28
CA HIS A 151 23.71 22.84 -0.01
C HIS A 151 23.87 23.78 1.18
N ASN A 152 24.01 25.07 0.87
CA ASN A 152 24.18 26.15 1.83
C ASN A 152 22.85 26.45 2.53
N PHE A 153 22.73 26.06 3.80
CA PHE A 153 21.82 26.70 4.75
C PHE A 153 22.64 27.45 5.79
N GLY A 154 22.53 28.78 5.73
CA GLY A 154 23.28 29.73 6.54
C GLY A 154 23.12 29.49 8.04
N ARG A 155 24.27 29.44 8.71
CA ARG A 155 24.43 29.37 10.15
C ARG A 155 24.24 30.76 10.76
N VAL A 156 23.26 30.94 11.65
CA VAL A 156 23.22 32.06 12.59
C VAL A 156 24.17 31.72 13.76
N PRO A 157 25.17 32.57 14.11
CA PRO A 157 26.09 32.27 15.20
C PRO A 157 25.48 32.52 16.59
N THR A 158 26.03 31.78 17.54
CA THR A 158 25.74 31.71 18.97
C THR A 158 26.04 33.00 19.73
N MET A 159 25.29 33.21 20.82
CA MET A 159 25.54 34.26 21.83
C MET A 159 26.81 33.97 22.64
N ASP A 160 27.58 35.01 22.95
CA ASP A 160 28.55 35.03 24.05
C ASP A 160 28.37 36.32 24.87
N ASN A 161 28.51 36.19 26.20
CA ASN A 161 28.20 37.18 27.23
C ASN A 161 29.49 37.82 27.77
N GLY A 162 29.51 39.15 28.00
CA GLY A 162 30.39 39.77 29.01
C GLY A 162 31.02 41.13 28.62
N PRO A 163 31.53 41.93 29.59
CA PRO A 163 30.81 43.13 30.03
C PRO A 163 31.55 44.50 29.90
N ALA A 164 30.73 45.56 29.95
CA ALA A 164 30.84 46.86 30.66
C ALA A 164 32.01 47.86 30.49
N ALA A 165 31.61 49.14 30.69
CA ALA A 165 32.39 50.35 31.01
C ALA A 165 33.06 51.04 29.80
N ARG A 166 33.04 52.37 29.68
CA ARG A 166 32.85 53.45 30.65
C ARG A 166 32.46 54.74 29.92
#